data_AF-A0A9E0IHM6-F1
#
_entry.id   AF-A0A9E0IHM6-F1
#
_cell.length_a   1.000
_cell.length_b   1.000
_cell.length_c   1.000
_cell.angle_alpha   90.00
_cell.angle_beta   90.00
_cell.angle_gamma   90.00
#
_symmetry.space_group_name_H-M   'P 1'
#
loop_
_entity.id
_entity.type
_entity.pdbx_description
1 polymer ?
#
loop_
_entity_poly.entity_id
_entity_poly.type
_entity_poly.pdbx_seq_one_letter_code
_entity_poly.pdbx_strand_id
1 'polypeptide(L)'
;MAVTMREMLEAGVHFGHQTRFWNPKMAPFIFGHRNKIHIINLEKSLPMFQEAAKFARQISAKRGTVLMVGTKRQARETVAAEAQRAGVPYVDQRWLGGMLTNFKTVKTSIKRLKDMKTQQEAGLDSMSKKEQLMFARELEKLEKDIGG
;
A
#
# COMPACT_ATOMS: atom_id res chain seq x y z
N MET A 1 21.41 -5.90 -0.49
CA MET A 1 22.04 -4.85 -1.32
C MET A 1 21.69 -3.50 -0.76
N ALA A 2 22.66 -2.59 -0.69
CA ALA A 2 22.45 -1.22 -0.23
C ALA A 2 22.21 -0.35 -1.46
N VAL A 3 21.10 0.41 -1.46
CA VAL A 3 20.80 1.37 -2.52
C VAL A 3 21.83 2.51 -2.46
N THR A 4 22.38 2.87 -3.61
CA THR A 4 23.34 3.97 -3.76
C THR A 4 22.64 5.26 -4.20
N MET A 5 23.26 6.41 -3.95
CA MET A 5 22.73 7.70 -4.43
C MET A 5 22.66 7.76 -5.97
N ARG A 6 23.59 7.09 -6.66
CA ARG A 6 23.59 6.99 -8.11
C ARG A 6 22.34 6.28 -8.63
N GLU A 7 22.00 5.12 -8.06
CA GLU A 7 20.78 4.39 -8.44
C GLU A 7 19.51 5.22 -8.17
N MET A 8 19.48 5.99 -7.06
CA MET A 8 18.37 6.91 -6.77
C MET A 8 18.23 8.02 -7.82
N LEU A 9 19.35 8.56 -8.31
CA LEU A 9 19.36 9.56 -9.38
C LEU A 9 18.88 8.96 -10.70
N GLU A 10 19.40 7.79 -11.08
CA GLU A 10 19.02 7.08 -12.31
C GLU A 10 17.53 6.67 -12.29
N ALA A 11 17.01 6.26 -11.13
CA ALA A 11 15.59 5.95 -10.93
C ALA A 11 14.69 7.20 -10.85
N GLY A 12 15.24 8.41 -10.81
CA GLY A 12 14.47 9.66 -10.81
C GLY A 12 13.73 9.97 -9.51
N VAL A 13 14.09 9.38 -8.37
CA VAL A 13 13.35 9.57 -7.10
C VAL A 13 13.51 10.97 -6.50
N HIS A 14 14.45 11.76 -7.02
CA HIS A 14 14.73 13.13 -6.58
C HIS A 14 13.73 14.16 -7.14
N PHE A 15 12.87 13.79 -8.10
CA PHE A 15 11.88 14.69 -8.65
C PHE A 15 10.67 14.84 -7.71
N GLY A 16 10.42 16.09 -7.29
CA GLY A 16 9.24 16.47 -6.52
C GLY A 16 8.08 16.98 -7.40
N HIS A 17 7.18 17.75 -6.80
CA HIS A 17 6.08 18.41 -7.50
C HIS A 17 6.46 19.83 -7.93
N GLN A 18 5.53 20.50 -8.63
CA GLN A 18 5.66 21.92 -8.95
C GLN A 18 5.77 22.78 -7.69
N THR A 19 6.52 23.88 -7.77
CA THR A 19 6.79 24.78 -6.63
C THR A 19 5.55 25.38 -5.98
N ARG A 20 4.42 25.43 -6.68
CA ARG A 20 3.14 25.91 -6.12
C ARG A 20 2.43 24.91 -5.20
N PHE A 21 2.73 23.62 -5.30
CA PHE A 21 2.05 22.55 -4.55
C PHE A 21 2.89 22.02 -3.38
N TRP A 22 3.81 22.85 -2.88
CA TRP A 22 4.73 22.44 -1.81
C TRP A 22 4.17 22.75 -0.42
N ASN A 23 4.66 22.00 0.57
CA ASN A 23 4.39 22.27 1.98
C ASN A 23 5.64 22.95 2.59
N PRO A 24 5.53 24.11 3.25
CA PRO A 24 6.67 24.80 3.86
C PRO A 24 7.51 23.94 4.82
N LYS A 25 6.89 22.96 5.49
CA LYS A 25 7.60 22.01 6.37
C LYS A 25 8.59 21.11 5.62
N MET A 26 8.49 21.02 4.29
CA MET A 26 9.42 20.27 3.45
C MET A 26 10.70 21.05 3.12
N ALA A 27 10.81 22.34 3.49
CA ALA A 27 11.99 23.15 3.22
C ALA A 27 13.31 22.47 3.61
N PRO A 28 13.45 21.78 4.76
CA PRO A 28 14.69 21.10 5.11
C PRO A 28 15.04 19.93 4.18
N PHE A 29 14.08 19.34 3.47
CA PHE A 29 14.26 18.16 2.61
C PHE A 29 14.37 18.52 1.12
N ILE A 30 14.20 19.79 0.78
CA ILE A 30 14.31 20.29 -0.60
C ILE A 30 15.74 20.77 -0.83
N PHE A 31 16.39 20.25 -1.86
CA PHE A 31 17.72 20.72 -2.29
C PHE A 31 17.62 22.04 -3.05
N GLY A 32 16.58 22.18 -3.88
CA GLY A 32 16.35 23.36 -4.69
C GLY A 32 15.16 23.18 -5.63
N HIS A 33 15.12 23.95 -6.71
CA HIS A 33 14.13 23.77 -7.77
C HIS A 33 14.74 24.06 -9.14
N ARG A 34 14.26 23.36 -10.17
CA ARG A 34 14.65 23.56 -11.58
C ARG A 34 13.39 23.49 -12.43
N ASN A 35 13.23 24.41 -13.37
CA ASN A 35 12.04 24.47 -14.26
C ASN A 35 10.72 24.40 -13.47
N LYS A 36 10.64 25.10 -12.34
CA LYS A 36 9.48 25.12 -11.42
C LYS A 36 9.13 23.77 -10.77
N ILE A 37 10.03 22.78 -10.80
CA ILE A 37 9.89 21.50 -10.07
C ILE A 37 10.87 21.47 -8.90
N HIS A 38 10.41 21.07 -7.72
CA HIS A 38 11.29 20.87 -6.57
C HIS A 38 12.17 19.64 -6.75
N ILE A 39 13.43 19.77 -6.33
CA ILE A 39 14.39 18.66 -6.26
C ILE A 39 14.55 18.27 -4.80
N ILE A 40 14.31 16.99 -4.49
CA ILE A 40 14.42 16.41 -3.15
C ILE A 40 15.90 16.12 -2.86
N ASN A 41 16.35 16.45 -1.65
CA ASN A 41 17.73 16.27 -1.24
C ASN A 41 18.05 14.80 -0.92
N LEU A 42 18.77 14.13 -1.84
CA LEU A 42 19.18 12.73 -1.67
C LEU A 42 20.24 12.52 -0.59
N GLU A 43 21.04 13.53 -0.24
CA GLU A 43 21.99 13.45 0.88
C GLU A 43 21.26 13.26 2.22
N LYS A 44 20.01 13.75 2.30
CA LYS A 44 19.12 13.50 3.45
C LYS A 44 18.30 12.23 3.26
N SER A 45 17.76 12.00 2.07
CA SER A 45 16.90 10.83 1.81
C SER A 45 17.63 9.51 1.98
N LEU A 46 18.90 9.39 1.55
CA LEU A 46 19.64 8.14 1.60
C LEU A 46 19.90 7.65 3.05
N PRO A 47 20.45 8.46 3.97
CA PRO A 47 20.58 8.06 5.38
C PRO A 47 19.24 7.71 6.04
N MET A 48 18.21 8.53 5.82
CA MET A 48 16.87 8.29 6.38
C MET A 48 16.24 7.00 5.84
N PHE A 49 16.45 6.68 4.56
CA PHE A 49 16.00 5.43 3.95
C PHE A 49 16.71 4.22 4.56
N GLN A 50 18.02 4.31 4.79
CA GLN A 50 18.77 3.24 5.45
C GLN A 50 18.29 3.00 6.88
N GLU A 51 17.98 4.06 7.62
CA GLU A 51 17.41 3.98 8.96
C GLU A 51 16.01 3.34 8.95
N ALA A 52 15.13 3.77 8.04
CA ALA A 52 13.80 3.19 7.88
C ALA A 52 13.87 1.69 7.50
N ALA A 53 14.77 1.32 6.59
CA ALA A 53 14.99 -0.08 6.22
C ALA A 53 15.50 -0.92 7.39
N LYS A 54 16.41 -0.37 8.22
CA LYS A 54 16.88 -1.01 9.45
C LYS A 54 15.74 -1.21 10.44
N PHE A 55 14.90 -0.19 10.64
CA PHE A 55 13.75 -0.26 11.53
C PHE A 55 12.74 -1.32 11.07
N ALA A 56 12.41 -1.37 9.78
CA ALA A 56 11.53 -2.38 9.21
C ALA A 56 12.06 -3.80 9.47
N ARG A 57 13.37 -4.03 9.28
CA ARG A 57 14.01 -5.33 9.60
C ARG A 57 13.86 -5.69 11.09
N GLN A 58 14.00 -4.73 11.99
CA GLN A 58 13.85 -4.98 13.42
C GLN A 58 12.41 -5.36 13.80
N ILE A 59 11.40 -4.72 13.18
CA ILE A 59 9.99 -5.08 13.37
C ILE A 59 9.74 -6.51 12.88
N SER A 60 10.19 -6.85 11.68
CA SER A 60 10.04 -8.20 11.12
C SER A 60 10.75 -9.26 11.97
N ALA A 61 11.95 -8.98 12.49
CA ALA A 61 12.69 -9.89 13.38
C ALA A 61 11.93 -10.19 14.68
N LYS A 62 11.11 -9.24 15.16
CA LYS A 62 10.25 -9.40 16.35
C LYS A 62 8.88 -10.01 16.02
N ARG A 63 8.70 -10.56 14.81
CA ARG A 63 7.40 -11.05 14.28
C ARG A 63 6.30 -9.97 14.27
N GLY A 64 6.68 -8.71 14.14
CA GLY A 64 5.74 -7.61 13.95
C GLY A 64 5.22 -7.57 12.52
N THR A 65 3.97 -7.13 12.36
CA THR A 65 3.31 -6.99 11.06
C THR A 65 3.54 -5.59 10.49
N VAL A 66 3.96 -5.51 9.23
CA VAL A 66 4.06 -4.25 8.46
C VAL A 66 2.91 -4.21 7.46
N LEU A 67 2.12 -3.14 7.46
CA LEU A 67 1.03 -2.95 6.50
C LEU A 67 1.51 -2.02 5.37
N MET A 68 1.46 -2.49 4.13
CA MET A 68 1.83 -1.69 2.95
C MET A 68 0.59 -1.01 2.35
N VAL A 69 0.65 0.30 2.08
CA VAL A 69 -0.53 1.05 1.59
C VAL A 69 -0.16 1.89 0.38
N GLY A 70 -0.91 1.73 -0.71
CA GLY A 70 -0.67 2.45 -1.96
C GLY A 70 -1.91 2.51 -2.84
N THR A 71 -2.73 3.56 -2.70
CA THR A 71 -4.02 3.69 -3.39
C THR A 71 -3.95 4.41 -4.74
N LYS A 72 -2.81 5.03 -5.06
CA LYS A 72 -2.60 5.74 -6.34
C LYS A 72 -2.48 4.74 -7.48
N ARG A 73 -3.03 5.07 -8.65
CA ARG A 73 -3.00 4.20 -9.84
C ARG A 73 -1.58 3.70 -10.18
N GLN A 74 -0.57 4.56 -10.06
CA GLN A 74 0.83 4.20 -10.31
C GLN A 74 1.47 3.29 -9.24
N ALA A 75 0.84 3.17 -8.06
CA ALA A 75 1.38 2.44 -6.92
C ALA A 75 0.66 1.12 -6.65
N ARG A 76 -0.59 0.94 -7.13
CA ARG A 76 -1.44 -0.20 -6.73
C ARG A 76 -0.77 -1.54 -7.03
N GLU A 77 -0.39 -1.74 -8.28
CA GLU A 77 0.22 -2.99 -8.76
C GLU A 77 1.56 -3.25 -8.08
N THR A 78 2.41 -2.23 -7.97
CA THR A 78 3.72 -2.34 -7.31
C THR A 78 3.58 -2.69 -5.83
N VAL A 79 2.68 -2.02 -5.10
CA VAL A 79 2.49 -2.28 -3.66
C VAL A 79 1.92 -3.67 -3.43
N ALA A 80 0.93 -4.10 -4.22
CA ALA A 80 0.37 -5.44 -4.11
C ALA A 80 1.42 -6.53 -4.39
N ALA A 81 2.16 -6.40 -5.49
CA ALA A 81 3.18 -7.39 -5.87
C ALA A 81 4.31 -7.50 -4.84
N GLU A 82 4.81 -6.37 -4.35
CA GLU A 82 5.91 -6.33 -3.39
C GLU A 82 5.47 -6.80 -2.00
N ALA A 83 4.24 -6.49 -1.59
CA ALA A 83 3.67 -6.98 -0.33
C ALA A 83 3.43 -8.49 -0.35
N GLN A 84 2.89 -9.03 -1.45
CA GLN A 84 2.73 -10.47 -1.65
C GLN A 84 4.09 -11.18 -1.63
N ARG A 85 5.11 -10.64 -2.32
CA ARG A 85 6.47 -11.19 -2.29
C ARG A 85 7.07 -11.18 -0.88
N ALA A 86 6.74 -10.16 -0.08
CA ALA A 86 7.20 -10.04 1.30
C ALA A 86 6.34 -10.82 2.32
N GLY A 87 5.17 -11.34 1.90
CA GLY A 87 4.24 -12.04 2.78
C GLY A 87 3.58 -11.15 3.84
N VAL A 88 3.40 -9.86 3.54
CA VAL A 88 2.83 -8.86 4.45
C VAL A 88 1.47 -8.35 3.95
N PRO A 89 0.57 -7.90 4.84
CA PRO A 89 -0.72 -7.37 4.41
C PRO A 89 -0.57 -6.04 3.65
N TYR A 90 -1.51 -5.77 2.75
CA TYR A 90 -1.51 -4.55 1.95
C TYR A 90 -2.89 -3.96 1.63
N VAL A 91 -2.91 -2.69 1.24
CA VAL A 91 -4.09 -1.99 0.71
C VAL A 91 -3.68 -1.21 -0.53
N ASP A 92 -4.07 -1.70 -1.71
CA ASP A 92 -3.77 -1.10 -3.02
C ASP A 92 -4.96 -0.32 -3.60
N GLN A 93 -6.18 -0.57 -3.12
CA GLN A 93 -7.39 0.08 -3.64
C GLN A 93 -7.81 1.28 -2.80
N ARG A 94 -8.80 1.13 -1.93
CA ARG A 94 -9.33 2.20 -1.08
C ARG A 94 -9.03 1.90 0.37
N TRP A 95 -8.45 2.88 1.05
CA TRP A 95 -8.36 2.87 2.50
C TRP A 95 -9.75 3.17 3.09
N LEU A 96 -10.39 2.17 3.70
CA LEU A 96 -11.65 2.37 4.40
C LEU A 96 -11.40 3.08 5.73
N GLY A 97 -12.20 4.12 6.00
CA GLY A 97 -12.18 4.79 7.29
C GLY A 97 -12.46 3.80 8.41
N GLY A 98 -11.62 3.80 9.45
CA GLY A 98 -11.76 2.83 10.56
C GLY A 98 -10.99 1.53 10.38
N MET A 99 -10.22 1.33 9.31
CA MET A 99 -9.40 0.12 9.10
C MET A 99 -8.52 -0.25 10.31
N LEU A 100 -7.91 0.75 10.95
CA LEU A 100 -7.10 0.55 12.16
C LEU A 100 -7.85 0.90 13.46
N THR A 101 -8.60 2.00 13.46
CA THR A 101 -9.24 2.52 14.67
C THR A 101 -10.51 1.77 15.08
N ASN A 102 -11.22 1.16 14.12
CA ASN A 102 -12.40 0.32 14.35
C ASN A 102 -12.17 -1.09 13.78
N PHE A 103 -11.04 -1.69 14.16
CA PHE A 103 -10.65 -3.00 13.64
C PHE A 103 -11.65 -4.12 14.00
N LYS A 104 -12.40 -3.98 15.11
CA LYS A 104 -13.44 -4.96 15.50
C LYS A 104 -14.48 -5.15 14.39
N THR A 105 -14.92 -4.05 13.77
CA THR A 105 -15.92 -4.10 12.69
C THR A 105 -15.32 -4.65 11.40
N VAL A 106 -14.11 -4.20 11.07
CA VAL A 106 -13.37 -4.64 9.87
C VAL A 106 -13.06 -6.13 9.93
N LYS A 107 -12.73 -6.66 11.11
CA LYS A 107 -12.52 -8.09 11.35
C LYS A 107 -13.77 -8.92 11.00
N THR A 108 -14.97 -8.40 11.27
CA THR A 108 -16.23 -9.04 10.87
C THR A 108 -16.36 -9.10 9.36
N SER A 109 -16.00 -8.01 8.65
CA SER A 109 -15.99 -7.99 7.18
C SER A 109 -14.96 -8.96 6.59
N ILE A 110 -13.76 -9.05 7.18
CA ILE A 110 -12.73 -10.03 6.78
C ILE A 110 -13.22 -11.46 7.00
N LYS A 111 -13.89 -11.72 8.13
CA LYS A 111 -14.50 -13.04 8.38
C LYS A 111 -15.55 -13.36 7.31
N ARG A 112 -16.44 -12.42 7.01
CA ARG A 112 -17.44 -12.57 5.95
C ARG A 112 -16.81 -12.89 4.59
N LEU A 113 -15.72 -12.22 4.24
CA LEU A 113 -14.99 -12.50 2.99
C LEU A 113 -14.47 -13.95 2.95
N LYS A 114 -13.90 -14.44 4.05
CA LYS A 114 -13.43 -15.84 4.15
C LYS A 114 -14.58 -16.84 4.04
N ASP A 115 -15.70 -16.56 4.71
CA ASP A 115 -16.89 -17.41 4.66
C ASP A 115 -17.46 -17.46 3.23
N MET A 116 -17.48 -16.32 2.53
CA MET A 116 -17.91 -16.25 1.13
C MET A 116 -16.97 -16.99 0.17
N LYS A 117 -15.64 -16.91 0.34
CA LYS A 117 -14.68 -17.71 -0.47
C LYS A 117 -14.91 -19.20 -0.28
N THR A 118 -15.07 -19.64 0.97
CA THR A 118 -15.34 -21.05 1.29
C THR A 118 -16.64 -21.53 0.64
N GLN A 119 -17.69 -20.70 0.66
CA GLN A 119 -18.96 -21.00 0.02
C GLN A 119 -18.85 -21.05 -1.51
N GLN A 120 -18.03 -20.18 -2.12
CA GLN A 120 -17.76 -20.22 -3.56
C GLN A 120 -17.05 -21.52 -3.97
N GLU A 121 -16.08 -21.97 -3.18
CA GLU A 121 -15.35 -23.24 -3.40
C GLU A 121 -16.26 -24.47 -3.24
N ALA A 122 -17.22 -24.42 -2.31
CA ALA A 122 -18.17 -25.51 -2.08
C ALA A 122 -19.27 -25.61 -3.16
N GLY A 123 -19.44 -24.59 -4.00
CA GLY A 123 -20.45 -24.53 -5.05
C GLY A 123 -21.69 -23.70 -4.66
N LEU A 124 -22.25 -22.99 -5.66
CA LEU A 124 -23.40 -22.09 -5.50
C LEU A 124 -24.68 -22.64 -6.15
N ASP A 125 -24.75 -23.96 -6.35
CA ASP A 125 -25.80 -24.61 -7.14
C ASP A 125 -27.19 -24.53 -6.48
N SER A 126 -27.24 -24.27 -5.17
CA SER A 126 -28.48 -24.02 -4.43
C SER A 126 -29.06 -22.62 -4.64
N MET A 127 -28.32 -21.71 -5.27
CA MET A 127 -28.73 -20.33 -5.52
C MET A 127 -29.30 -20.14 -6.93
N SER A 128 -30.26 -19.24 -7.07
CA SER A 128 -30.73 -18.78 -8.39
C SER A 128 -29.63 -18.00 -9.13
N LYS A 129 -29.70 -17.94 -10.47
CA LYS A 129 -28.74 -17.16 -11.29
C LYS A 129 -28.60 -15.70 -10.85
N LYS A 130 -29.69 -15.09 -10.37
CA LYS A 130 -29.69 -13.72 -9.86
C LYS A 130 -28.91 -13.62 -8.55
N GLU A 131 -29.09 -14.56 -7.64
CA GLU A 131 -28.37 -14.62 -6.36
C GLU A 131 -26.89 -14.91 -6.56
N GLN A 132 -26.55 -15.84 -7.46
CA GLN A 132 -25.16 -16.10 -7.85
C GLN A 132 -24.48 -14.83 -8.37
N LEU A 133 -25.16 -14.05 -9.22
CA LEU A 133 -24.64 -12.77 -9.72
C LEU A 133 -24.42 -11.74 -8.60
N MET A 134 -25.37 -11.62 -7.68
CA MET A 134 -25.26 -10.68 -6.55
C MET A 134 -24.14 -11.10 -5.59
N PHE A 135 -24.02 -12.41 -5.33
CA PHE A 135 -22.96 -13.00 -4.53
C PHE A 135 -21.58 -12.72 -5.14
N ALA A 136 -21.41 -12.97 -6.44
CA ALA A 136 -20.16 -12.70 -7.15
C ALA A 136 -19.77 -11.22 -7.08
N ARG A 137 -20.72 -10.30 -7.27
CA ARG A 137 -20.47 -8.85 -7.16
C ARG A 137 -20.06 -8.43 -5.75
N GLU A 138 -20.69 -8.99 -4.73
CA GLU A 138 -20.34 -8.70 -3.34
C GLU A 138 -18.96 -9.26 -2.98
N LEU A 139 -18.65 -10.47 -3.44
CA LEU A 139 -17.35 -11.09 -3.25
C LEU A 139 -16.23 -10.27 -3.91
N GLU A 140 -16.39 -9.91 -5.18
CA GLU A 140 -15.42 -9.08 -5.92
C GLU A 140 -15.18 -7.74 -5.22
N LYS A 141 -16.25 -7.10 -4.74
CA LYS A 141 -16.14 -5.83 -4.02
C LYS A 141 -15.38 -5.98 -2.70
N LEU A 142 -15.70 -7.00 -1.90
CA LEU A 142 -15.02 -7.24 -0.63
C LEU A 142 -13.55 -7.64 -0.85
N GLU A 143 -13.26 -8.49 -1.83
CA GLU A 143 -11.89 -8.87 -2.18
C GLU A 143 -11.06 -7.65 -2.58
N LYS A 144 -11.65 -6.76 -3.36
CA LYS A 144 -11.01 -5.51 -3.77
C LYS A 144 -10.74 -4.55 -2.61
N ASP A 145 -11.63 -4.50 -1.62
CA ASP A 145 -11.54 -3.56 -0.52
C ASP A 145 -10.66 -4.05 0.65
N ILE A 146 -10.66 -5.37 0.93
CA ILE A 146 -10.05 -5.97 2.14
C ILE A 146 -9.38 -7.34 1.88
N GLY A 147 -9.05 -7.69 0.64
CA GLY A 147 -8.41 -8.97 0.29
C GLY A 147 -6.89 -9.02 0.52
N GLY A 148 -6.25 -7.86 0.64
CA GLY A 148 -4.82 -7.72 0.92
C GLY A 148 -4.44 -7.80 2.40
#